data_AF-W6JJV1-F1
#
_entry.id   AF-W6JJV1-F1
#
_cell.length_a   1.000
_cell.length_b   1.000
_cell.length_c   1.000
_cell.angle_alpha   90.00
_cell.angle_beta   90.00
_cell.angle_gamma   90.00
#
_symmetry.space_group_name_H-M   'P 1'
#
loop_
_entity.id
_entity.type
_entity.pdbx_description
1 polymer ?
#
loop_
_entity_poly.entity_id
_entity_poly.type
_entity_poly.pdbx_seq_one_letter_code
_entity_poly.pdbx_strand_id
1 'polypeptide(L)'
;MNSIQRSDMATIGTWRDNIRTDEALARKWFAKHGVNELVNDVISRCPTKAMQLKDKAKVAKGANISSVALSDSQALEIDNKDCV
;
A
#
# COMPACT_ATOMS: atom_id res chain seq x y z
N MET A 1 -15.34 6.11 17.77
CA MET A 1 -16.74 5.63 17.86
C MET A 1 -17.10 5.11 16.49
N ASN A 2 -17.23 3.79 16.34
CA ASN A 2 -17.26 3.14 15.00
C ASN A 2 -18.68 2.69 14.65
N SER A 3 -18.99 2.52 13.35
CA SER A 3 -20.35 2.18 12.88
C SER A 3 -20.97 0.97 13.59
N ILE A 4 -20.17 -0.04 13.95
CA ILE A 4 -20.61 -1.25 14.67
C ILE A 4 -21.24 -0.92 16.04
N GLN A 5 -20.79 0.14 16.72
CA GLN A 5 -21.28 0.53 18.04
C GLN A 5 -22.53 1.42 18.00
N ARG A 6 -23.04 1.75 16.81
CA ARG A 6 -24.12 2.74 16.60
C ARG A 6 -25.29 2.21 15.77
N SER A 7 -25.34 0.92 15.51
CA SER A 7 -26.40 0.28 14.72
C SER A 7 -26.58 -1.16 15.16
N ASP A 8 -27.82 -1.64 15.22
CA ASP A 8 -28.14 -3.04 15.54
C ASP A 8 -27.60 -4.03 14.48
N MET A 9 -27.44 -3.59 13.22
CA MET A 9 -26.78 -4.36 12.16
C MET A 9 -26.07 -3.43 11.16
N ALA A 10 -24.74 -3.48 11.12
CA ALA A 10 -23.91 -2.72 10.19
C ALA A 10 -23.46 -3.58 9.00
N THR A 11 -23.77 -3.15 7.78
CA THR A 11 -23.17 -3.73 6.56
C THR A 11 -22.04 -2.83 6.09
N ILE A 12 -20.81 -3.35 6.07
CA ILE A 12 -19.60 -2.61 5.67
C ILE A 12 -18.97 -3.35 4.49
N GLY A 13 -18.99 -2.71 3.33
CA GLY A 13 -18.40 -3.27 2.11
C GLY A 13 -16.87 -3.29 2.16
N THR A 14 -16.27 -4.29 1.54
CA THR A 14 -14.83 -4.42 1.32
C THR A 14 -14.59 -5.11 -0.03
N TRP A 15 -13.32 -5.24 -0.40
CA TRP A 15 -12.86 -5.95 -1.59
C TRP A 15 -12.12 -7.25 -1.23
N ARG A 16 -11.86 -8.10 -2.24
CA ARG A 16 -11.06 -9.34 -2.11
C ARG A 16 -9.95 -9.46 -3.15
N ASP A 17 -9.90 -8.55 -4.11
CA ASP A 17 -8.85 -8.48 -5.12
C ASP A 17 -7.64 -7.67 -4.63
N ASN A 18 -6.59 -7.61 -5.45
CA ASN A 18 -5.37 -6.87 -5.12
C ASN A 18 -5.60 -5.36 -5.16
N ILE A 19 -4.91 -4.62 -4.29
CA ILE A 19 -4.84 -3.16 -4.35
C ILE A 19 -4.24 -2.75 -5.70
N ARG A 20 -4.94 -1.86 -6.39
CA ARG A 20 -4.49 -1.31 -7.68
C ARG A 20 -3.49 -0.19 -7.45
N THR A 21 -2.41 -0.20 -8.21
CA THR A 21 -1.33 0.79 -8.11
C THR A 21 -1.17 1.57 -9.42
N ASP A 22 -0.83 2.85 -9.32
CA ASP A 22 -0.59 3.75 -10.47
C ASP A 22 0.79 4.41 -10.34
N GLU A 23 1.67 4.13 -11.28
CA GLU A 23 3.05 4.66 -11.27
C GLU A 23 3.11 6.18 -11.48
N ALA A 24 2.24 6.76 -12.30
CA ALA A 24 2.26 8.18 -12.60
C ALA A 24 1.88 9.00 -11.37
N LEU A 25 0.88 8.55 -10.62
CA LEU A 25 0.46 9.20 -9.38
C LEU A 25 1.48 8.96 -8.25
N ALA A 26 2.00 7.74 -8.14
CA ALA A 26 2.99 7.41 -7.12
C ALA A 26 4.28 8.23 -7.27
N ARG A 27 4.79 8.41 -8.51
CA ARG A 27 5.96 9.26 -8.78
C ARG A 27 5.69 10.73 -8.46
N LYS A 28 4.51 11.26 -8.83
CA LYS A 28 4.12 12.65 -8.51
C LYS A 28 4.06 12.89 -7.00
N TRP A 29 3.50 11.95 -6.25
CA TRP A 29 3.44 12.02 -4.80
C TRP A 29 4.85 11.93 -4.19
N PHE A 30 5.65 10.95 -4.62
CA PHE A 30 7.01 10.76 -4.13
C PHE A 30 7.92 11.96 -4.39
N ALA A 31 7.80 12.63 -5.54
CA ALA A 31 8.56 13.83 -5.85
C ALA A 31 8.29 15.00 -4.90
N LYS A 32 7.10 15.06 -4.28
CA LYS A 32 6.72 16.13 -3.34
C LYS A 32 7.07 15.80 -1.89
N HIS A 33 7.01 14.52 -1.52
CA HIS A 33 7.05 14.07 -0.12
C HIS A 33 8.35 13.33 0.26
N GLY A 34 8.99 12.67 -0.71
CA GLY A 34 10.25 11.94 -0.51
C GLY A 34 10.13 10.67 0.32
N VAL A 35 11.29 10.07 0.63
CA VAL A 35 11.38 8.75 1.28
C VAL A 35 10.95 8.80 2.74
N ASN A 36 11.32 9.84 3.48
CA ASN A 36 11.06 9.92 4.92
C ASN A 36 9.56 9.93 5.21
N GLU A 37 8.78 10.70 4.46
CA GLU A 37 7.33 10.75 4.62
C GLU A 37 6.67 9.45 4.19
N LEU A 38 7.11 8.85 3.07
CA LEU A 38 6.63 7.54 2.65
C LEU A 38 6.81 6.47 3.74
N VAL A 39 7.99 6.42 4.36
CA VAL A 39 8.29 5.42 5.38
C VAL A 39 7.51 5.70 6.66
N ASN A 40 7.49 6.95 7.13
CA ASN A 40 6.92 7.30 8.43
C ASN A 40 5.40 7.44 8.45
N ASP A 41 4.78 7.76 7.31
CA ASP A 41 3.33 8.00 7.24
C ASP A 41 2.55 6.95 6.47
N VAL A 42 3.20 6.16 5.61
CA VAL A 42 2.51 5.10 4.85
C VAL A 42 2.98 3.72 5.31
N ILE A 43 4.27 3.41 5.18
CA ILE A 43 4.78 2.05 5.40
C ILE A 43 4.70 1.66 6.88
N SER A 44 5.21 2.52 7.78
CA SER A 44 5.22 2.25 9.23
C SER A 44 3.82 2.18 9.85
N ARG A 45 2.84 2.82 9.21
CA ARG A 45 1.44 2.88 9.66
C ARG A 45 0.59 1.74 9.13
N CYS A 46 1.12 0.92 8.22
CA CYS A 46 0.48 -0.31 7.79
C CYS A 46 0.33 -1.26 8.99
N PRO A 47 -0.90 -1.60 9.42
CA PRO A 47 -1.11 -2.39 10.65
C PRO A 47 -0.51 -3.80 10.54
N THR A 48 -0.56 -4.41 9.36
CA THR A 48 -0.03 -5.77 9.10
C THR A 48 1.39 -5.77 8.53
N LYS A 49 1.96 -4.59 8.25
CA LYS A 49 3.29 -4.43 7.62
C LYS A 49 3.43 -5.13 6.26
N ALA A 50 2.33 -5.21 5.51
CA ALA A 50 2.28 -5.80 4.16
C ALA A 50 2.95 -4.95 3.07
N MET A 51 3.32 -3.70 3.38
CA MET A 51 3.98 -2.79 2.44
C MET A 51 5.48 -2.70 2.70
N GLN A 52 6.29 -2.75 1.66
CA GLN A 52 7.76 -2.68 1.75
C GLN A 52 8.36 -1.78 0.67
N LEU A 53 9.34 -0.97 1.04
CA LEU A 53 10.18 -0.24 0.09
C LEU A 53 11.35 -1.13 -0.32
N LYS A 54 11.49 -1.42 -1.62
CA LYS A 54 12.56 -2.23 -2.19
C LYS A 54 13.24 -1.52 -3.35
N ASP A 55 14.44 -1.99 -3.67
CA ASP A 55 15.06 -1.65 -4.96
C ASP A 55 14.16 -2.16 -6.09
N LYS A 56 13.98 -1.36 -7.13
CA LYS A 56 13.14 -1.71 -8.29
C LYS A 56 13.51 -3.07 -8.91
N ALA A 57 14.79 -3.44 -8.87
CA ALA A 57 15.29 -4.71 -9.39
C ALA A 57 14.96 -5.93 -8.51
N LYS A 58 14.59 -5.73 -7.23
CA LYS A 58 14.37 -6.79 -6.23
C LYS A 58 12.91 -6.98 -5.84
N VAL A 59 12.00 -6.32 -6.55
CA VAL A 59 10.55 -6.44 -6.33
C VAL A 59 10.10 -7.85 -6.67
N ALA A 60 9.39 -8.49 -5.75
CA ALA A 60 8.80 -9.80 -5.96
C ALA A 60 7.69 -9.74 -7.02
N LYS A 61 7.56 -10.80 -7.80
CA LYS A 61 6.48 -10.96 -8.78
C LYS A 61 5.64 -12.16 -8.37
N GLY A 62 4.35 -11.96 -8.20
CA GLY A 62 3.42 -13.00 -7.80
C GLY A 62 1.98 -12.57 -8.04
N ALA A 63 1.05 -13.54 -8.01
CA ALA A 63 -0.37 -13.29 -8.27
C ALA A 63 -1.02 -12.31 -7.27
N ASN A 64 -0.47 -12.21 -6.06
CA ASN A 64 -0.97 -11.36 -4.98
C ASN A 64 -0.06 -10.17 -4.69
N ILE A 65 0.96 -9.91 -5.52
CA ILE A 65 1.89 -8.80 -5.29
C ILE A 65 1.49 -7.64 -6.20
N SER A 66 1.24 -6.48 -5.59
CA SER A 66 1.13 -5.21 -6.31
C SER A 66 2.42 -4.42 -6.14
N SER A 67 2.98 -3.93 -7.24
CA SER A 67 4.20 -3.13 -7.20
C SER A 67 4.02 -1.79 -7.88
N VAL A 68 4.72 -0.77 -7.39
CA VAL A 68 4.73 0.56 -8.02
C VAL A 68 6.11 1.18 -7.96
N ALA A 69 6.63 1.61 -9.11
CA ALA A 69 7.90 2.32 -9.19
C ALA A 69 7.72 3.77 -8.69
N LEU A 70 8.40 4.13 -7.61
CA LEU A 70 8.37 5.47 -7.01
C LEU A 70 9.43 6.39 -7.59
N SER A 71 10.56 5.80 -7.99
CA SER A 71 11.68 6.47 -8.65
C SER A 71 12.39 5.50 -9.60
N ASP A 72 13.55 5.87 -10.09
CA ASP A 72 14.35 5.00 -10.96
C ASP A 72 15.09 3.90 -10.18
N SER A 73 15.29 4.11 -8.87
CA SER A 73 15.94 3.16 -7.98
C SER A 73 14.97 2.40 -7.09
N GLN A 74 13.86 3.02 -6.67
CA GLN A 74 12.99 2.49 -5.61
C GLN A 74 11.58 2.16 -6.12
N ALA A 75 11.02 1.08 -5.55
CA ALA A 75 9.66 0.64 -5.77
C ALA A 75 8.99 0.25 -4.45
N LEU A 76 7.71 0.52 -4.34
CA LEU A 76 6.86 0.04 -3.25
C LEU A 76 6.23 -1.28 -3.67
N GLU A 77 6.40 -2.29 -2.84
CA GLU A 77 5.80 -3.60 -2.95
C GLU A 77 4.69 -3.73 -1.90
N ILE A 78 3.57 -4.32 -2.30
CA ILE A 78 2.42 -4.61 -1.45
C ILE A 78 2.11 -6.09 -1.60
N ASP A 79 2.20 -6.84 -0.51
CA ASP A 79 1.69 -8.22 -0.45
C ASP A 79 0.22 -8.20 -0.06
N ASN A 80 -0.66 -8.39 -1.05
CA ASN A 80 -2.10 -8.35 -0.83
C ASN A 80 -2.62 -9.54 -0.01
N LYS A 81 -1.84 -10.63 0.11
CA LYS A 81 -2.24 -11.78 0.93
C LYS A 81 -2.21 -11.44 2.42
N ASP A 82 -1.27 -10.59 2.82
CA ASP A 82 -1.08 -10.14 4.20
C ASP A 82 -1.71 -8.74 4.44
N CYS A 83 -2.44 -8.20 3.47
CA CYS A 83 -3.04 -6.86 3.51
C CYS A 83 -4.49 -6.85 4.05
N VAL A 84 -4.79 -7.71 5.03
CA VAL A 84 -6.06 -7.70 5.80
C VAL A 84 -5.80 -8.17 7.23
#